data_AF-A0A945EVZ4-F1
#
_entry.id   AF-A0A945EVZ4-F1
#
_cell.length_a   1.000
_cell.length_b   1.000
_cell.length_c   1.000
_cell.angle_alpha   90.00
_cell.angle_beta   90.00
_cell.angle_gamma   90.00
#
_symmetry.space_group_name_H-M   'P 1'
#
loop_
_entity.id
_entity.type
_entity.pdbx_description
1 polymer ?
#
loop_
_entity_poly.entity_id
_entity_poly.type
_entity_poly.pdbx_seq_one_letter_code
_entity_poly.pdbx_strand_id
1 'polypeptide(L)'
;MNNDNLYKSDGQFILSFELLQLIEWLIEHQPEELKKLVHRSLSQGLNNNILKADEILETSTPEDMQNTVIDFFGLMEVLLLDAINERNHDTVHSQFIPTVNQIDQSSCDANTVSSSVEKATTSLEKNSKQNPQSVLFKELLKNWKPDKKAETH
;
A
#
# COMPACT_ATOMS: atom_id res chain seq x y z
N MET A 1 17.02 -35.91 34.70
CA MET A 1 18.11 -35.09 34.14
C MET A 1 17.58 -34.49 32.85
N ASN A 2 17.13 -33.24 32.94
CA ASN A 2 16.65 -32.46 31.81
C ASN A 2 17.84 -32.13 30.91
N ASN A 3 17.74 -32.45 29.62
CA ASN A 3 18.49 -31.76 28.59
C ASN A 3 17.45 -31.15 27.66
N ASP A 4 16.87 -30.05 28.15
CA ASP A 4 16.23 -29.06 27.30
C ASP A 4 17.31 -28.44 26.40
N ASN A 5 17.59 -29.09 25.27
CA ASN A 5 18.10 -28.37 24.11
C ASN A 5 16.94 -27.56 23.52
N LEU A 6 16.60 -26.51 24.25
CA LEU A 6 15.85 -25.38 23.75
C LEU A 6 16.71 -24.81 22.61
N TYR A 7 16.33 -25.14 21.37
CA TYR A 7 16.88 -24.48 20.20
C TYR A 7 16.72 -22.98 20.41
N LYS A 8 17.83 -22.30 20.70
CA LYS A 8 17.94 -20.85 20.57
C LYS A 8 17.69 -20.54 19.09
N SER A 9 16.43 -20.29 18.78
CA SER A 9 15.95 -19.79 17.50
C SER A 9 15.62 -18.31 17.65
N ASP A 10 16.48 -17.53 18.30
CA ASP A 10 16.29 -16.10 18.49
C ASP A 10 16.59 -15.28 17.22
N GLY A 11 16.83 -15.94 16.07
CA GLY A 11 17.18 -15.29 14.81
C GLY A 11 16.39 -15.79 13.60
N GLN A 12 15.28 -16.51 13.78
CA GLN A 12 14.50 -16.99 12.64
C GLN A 12 13.65 -15.85 12.07
N PHE A 13 14.04 -15.41 10.87
CA PHE A 13 13.38 -14.34 10.15
C PHE A 13 12.10 -14.85 9.48
N ILE A 14 10.96 -14.24 9.79
CA ILE A 14 9.65 -14.62 9.22
C ILE A 14 9.29 -13.56 8.17
N LEU A 15 9.29 -13.98 6.91
CA LEU A 15 8.84 -13.17 5.78
C LEU A 15 7.44 -13.58 5.35
N SER A 16 6.65 -12.60 4.89
CA SER A 16 5.41 -12.89 4.16
C SER A 16 5.74 -13.58 2.84
N PHE A 17 4.81 -14.42 2.36
CA PHE A 17 4.99 -15.10 1.08
C PHE A 17 4.96 -14.08 -0.08
N GLU A 18 4.13 -13.05 0.05
CA GLU A 18 3.97 -11.95 -0.88
C GLU A 18 5.26 -11.15 -1.05
N LEU A 19 5.97 -10.87 0.05
CA LEU A 19 7.26 -10.17 -0.02
C LEU A 19 8.34 -11.05 -0.67
N LEU A 20 8.35 -12.36 -0.41
CA LEU A 20 9.24 -13.29 -1.11
C LEU A 20 8.99 -13.28 -2.62
N GLN A 21 7.73 -13.33 -3.04
CA GLN A 21 7.34 -13.25 -4.45
C GLN A 21 7.73 -11.90 -5.07
N LEU A 22 7.59 -10.79 -4.34
CA LEU A 22 8.04 -9.48 -4.80
C LEU A 22 9.56 -9.47 -5.03
N ILE A 23 10.34 -9.97 -4.08
CA ILE A 23 11.81 -9.99 -4.17
C ILE A 23 12.25 -10.83 -5.38
N GLU A 24 11.69 -12.04 -5.53
CA GLU A 24 11.95 -12.92 -6.67
C GLU A 24 11.62 -12.20 -8.00
N TRP A 25 10.45 -11.59 -8.07
CA TRP A 25 10.01 -10.85 -9.27
C TRP A 25 10.96 -9.69 -9.63
N LEU A 26 11.38 -8.90 -8.64
CA LEU A 26 12.29 -7.76 -8.86
C LEU A 26 13.67 -8.21 -9.36
N ILE A 27 14.18 -9.32 -8.83
CA ILE A 27 15.47 -9.90 -9.26
C ILE A 27 15.38 -10.35 -10.72
N GLU A 28 14.29 -11.04 -11.09
CA GLU A 28 14.13 -11.59 -12.44
C GLU A 28 13.82 -10.51 -13.49
N HIS A 29 12.97 -9.54 -13.15
CA HIS A 29 12.38 -8.64 -14.14
C HIS A 29 12.91 -7.20 -14.09
N GLN A 30 13.47 -6.77 -12.96
CA GLN A 30 13.89 -5.37 -12.75
C GLN A 30 15.35 -5.20 -12.26
N PRO A 31 16.33 -6.01 -12.71
CA PRO A 31 17.71 -5.88 -12.23
C PRO A 31 18.34 -4.53 -12.58
N GLU A 32 17.99 -3.94 -13.73
CA GLU A 32 18.51 -2.62 -14.14
C GLU A 32 17.94 -1.48 -13.29
N GLU A 33 16.70 -1.57 -12.81
CA GLU A 33 16.15 -0.57 -11.90
C GLU A 33 16.78 -0.67 -10.51
N LEU A 34 17.03 -1.90 -10.02
CA LEU A 34 17.82 -2.12 -8.81
C LEU A 34 19.23 -1.54 -8.95
N LYS A 35 19.88 -1.75 -10.09
CA LYS A 35 21.20 -1.18 -10.38
C LYS A 35 21.18 0.35 -10.41
N LYS A 36 20.16 0.96 -11.03
CA LYS A 36 19.98 2.43 -11.02
C LYS A 36 19.78 2.95 -9.60
N LEU A 37 19.01 2.25 -8.77
CA LEU A 37 18.82 2.61 -7.37
C LEU A 37 20.17 2.60 -6.63
N VAL A 38 20.97 1.54 -6.79
CA VAL A 38 22.32 1.45 -6.21
C VAL A 38 23.22 2.60 -6.69
N HIS A 39 23.25 2.89 -8.00
CA HIS A 39 24.03 4.01 -8.54
C HIS A 39 23.60 5.36 -7.94
N ARG A 40 22.28 5.59 -7.81
CA ARG A 40 21.75 6.80 -7.18
C ARG A 40 22.20 6.90 -5.73
N SER A 41 22.08 5.83 -4.94
CA SER A 41 22.52 5.81 -3.54
C SER A 41 24.02 6.07 -3.40
N LEU A 42 24.85 5.48 -4.26
CA LEU A 42 26.30 5.73 -4.31
C LEU A 42 26.61 7.22 -4.57
N SER A 43 25.91 7.82 -5.54
CA SER A 43 26.07 9.24 -5.85
C SER A 43 25.56 10.19 -4.75
N GLN A 44 24.61 9.74 -3.93
CA GLN A 44 23.99 10.52 -2.86
C GLN A 44 24.75 10.45 -1.52
N GLY A 45 25.86 9.70 -1.47
CA GLY A 45 26.73 9.68 -0.30
C GLY A 45 26.98 8.31 0.31
N LEU A 46 26.33 7.24 -0.16
CA LEU A 46 26.63 5.88 0.29
C LEU A 46 28.12 5.54 0.06
N ASN A 47 28.73 6.03 -1.03
CA ASN A 47 30.15 5.82 -1.31
C ASN A 47 31.05 6.37 -0.18
N ASN A 48 30.68 7.50 0.43
CA ASN A 48 31.43 8.08 1.55
C ASN A 48 31.29 7.25 2.84
N ASN A 49 30.14 6.61 3.03
CA ASN A 49 29.89 5.72 4.17
C ASN A 49 30.62 4.39 4.02
N ILE A 50 30.66 3.83 2.80
CA ILE A 50 31.43 2.61 2.48
C ILE A 50 32.93 2.84 2.66
N LEU A 51 33.45 4.01 2.29
CA LEU A 51 34.87 4.33 2.53
C LEU A 51 35.24 4.44 4.01
N LYS A 52 34.24 4.62 4.89
CA LYS A 52 34.39 4.57 6.35
C LYS A 52 33.96 3.22 6.93
N ALA A 53 33.73 2.21 6.10
CA ALA A 53 33.21 0.92 6.54
C ALA A 53 34.13 0.25 7.57
N ASP A 54 35.45 0.43 7.48
CA ASP A 54 36.38 -0.14 8.47
C ASP A 54 36.16 0.44 9.88
N GLU A 55 35.90 1.75 10.03
CA GLU A 55 35.54 2.36 11.33
C GLU A 55 34.15 1.92 11.82
N ILE A 56 33.21 1.71 10.90
CA ILE A 56 31.84 1.28 11.21
C ILE A 56 31.81 -0.19 11.63
N LEU A 57 32.56 -1.07 10.96
CA LEU A 57 32.63 -2.50 11.26
C LEU A 57 33.30 -2.76 12.62
N GLU A 58 34.23 -1.92 13.05
CA GLU A 58 34.82 -2.01 14.39
C GLU A 58 33.84 -1.64 15.51
N THR A 59 32.79 -0.87 15.20
CA THR A 59 31.82 -0.35 16.19
C THR A 59 30.44 -1.02 16.11
N SER A 60 30.14 -1.72 15.01
CA SER A 60 28.85 -2.37 14.78
C SER A 60 28.80 -3.75 15.42
N THR A 61 27.77 -4.01 16.24
CA THR A 61 27.52 -5.35 16.74
C THR A 61 26.81 -6.20 15.68
N PRO A 62 26.93 -7.55 15.73
CA PRO A 62 26.14 -8.43 14.87
C PRO A 62 24.62 -8.18 14.98
N GLU A 63 24.15 -7.72 16.14
CA GLU A 63 22.76 -7.37 16.41
C GLU A 63 22.33 -6.12 15.62
N ASP A 64 23.20 -5.11 15.51
CA ASP A 64 22.93 -3.91 14.71
C ASP A 64 22.79 -4.22 13.21
N MET A 65 23.61 -5.15 12.72
CA MET A 65 23.53 -5.62 11.33
C MET A 65 22.22 -6.37 11.08
N GLN A 66 21.82 -7.24 12.02
CA GLN A 66 20.55 -7.96 11.95
C GLN A 66 19.35 -7.01 11.98
N ASN A 67 19.38 -5.99 12.85
CA ASN A 67 18.34 -4.96 12.92
C ASN A 67 18.20 -4.21 11.61
N THR A 68 19.31 -3.87 10.95
CA THR A 68 19.27 -3.21 9.63
C THR A 68 18.55 -4.06 8.58
N VAL A 69 18.76 -5.37 8.60
CA VAL A 69 18.07 -6.30 7.69
C VAL A 69 16.59 -6.38 8.02
N ILE A 70 16.24 -6.46 9.31
CA ILE A 70 14.84 -6.46 9.77
C ILE A 70 14.14 -5.17 9.36
N ASP A 71 14.79 -4.02 9.53
CA ASP A 71 14.24 -2.71 9.16
C ASP A 71 14.02 -2.60 7.66
N PHE A 72 14.97 -3.09 6.85
CA PHE A 72 14.83 -3.08 5.39
C PHE A 72 13.60 -3.86 4.92
N PHE A 73 13.45 -5.10 5.39
CA PHE A 73 12.33 -5.93 5.00
C PHE A 73 11.01 -5.47 5.63
N GLY A 74 11.04 -4.94 6.85
CA GLY A 74 9.88 -4.31 7.48
C GLY A 74 9.38 -3.11 6.67
N LEU A 75 10.28 -2.28 6.17
CA LEU A 75 9.93 -1.19 5.27
C LEU A 75 9.35 -1.72 3.94
N MET A 76 9.99 -2.72 3.32
CA MET A 76 9.50 -3.31 2.07
C MET A 76 8.10 -3.92 2.22
N GLU A 77 7.82 -4.57 3.35
CA GLU A 77 6.49 -5.12 3.66
C GLU A 77 5.43 -4.01 3.72
N VAL A 78 5.73 -2.92 4.44
CA VAL A 78 4.82 -1.76 4.52
C VAL A 78 4.57 -1.18 3.13
N LEU A 79 5.62 -0.96 2.33
CA LEU A 79 5.49 -0.43 0.97
C LEU A 79 4.68 -1.34 0.05
N LEU A 80 4.84 -2.66 0.18
CA LEU A 80 4.07 -3.64 -0.59
C LEU A 80 2.59 -3.60 -0.20
N LEU A 81 2.29 -3.58 1.10
CA LEU A 81 0.92 -3.48 1.60
C LEU A 81 0.25 -2.18 1.14
N ASP A 82 0.97 -1.06 1.23
CA ASP A 82 0.47 0.25 0.76
C ASP A 82 0.17 0.20 -0.73
N ALA A 83 1.09 -0.29 -1.56
CA ALA A 83 0.88 -0.41 -3.01
C ALA A 83 -0.29 -1.34 -3.39
N ILE A 84 -0.48 -2.45 -2.66
CA ILE A 84 -1.62 -3.34 -2.85
C ILE A 84 -2.93 -2.62 -2.48
N ASN A 85 -2.95 -1.90 -1.37
CA ASN A 85 -4.12 -1.16 -0.91
C ASN A 85 -4.52 -0.04 -1.87
N GLU A 86 -3.55 0.76 -2.33
CA GLU A 86 -3.77 1.80 -3.34
C GLU A 86 -4.35 1.22 -4.63
N ARG A 87 -3.78 0.12 -5.13
CA ARG A 87 -4.29 -0.55 -6.34
C ARG A 87 -5.72 -1.06 -6.17
N ASN A 88 -6.05 -1.60 -5.00
CA ASN A 88 -7.40 -2.06 -4.70
C ASN A 88 -8.38 -0.88 -4.66
N HIS A 89 -8.00 0.22 -4.02
CA HIS A 89 -8.78 1.45 -3.97
C HIS A 89 -9.08 1.99 -5.37
N ASP A 90 -8.06 2.12 -6.22
CA ASP A 90 -8.22 2.59 -7.59
C ASP A 90 -9.10 1.67 -8.44
N THR A 91 -8.93 0.36 -8.26
CA THR A 91 -9.75 -0.64 -8.97
C THR A 91 -11.22 -0.50 -8.58
N VAL A 92 -11.52 -0.42 -7.28
CA VAL A 92 -12.90 -0.26 -6.79
C VAL A 92 -13.48 1.09 -7.21
N HIS A 93 -12.70 2.17 -7.10
CA HIS A 93 -13.10 3.50 -7.52
C HIS A 93 -13.44 3.53 -9.04
N SER A 94 -12.64 2.85 -9.87
CA SER A 94 -12.87 2.78 -11.31
C SER A 94 -14.17 2.07 -11.70
N GLN A 95 -14.66 1.12 -10.88
CA GLN A 95 -15.94 0.44 -11.11
C GLN A 95 -17.14 1.38 -11.04
N PHE A 96 -16.99 2.52 -10.36
CA PHE A 96 -18.06 3.52 -10.23
C PHE A 96 -18.10 4.52 -11.37
N ILE A 97 -17.00 4.74 -12.09
CA ILE A 97 -16.91 5.73 -13.19
C ILE A 97 -18.05 5.57 -14.21
N PRO A 98 -18.40 4.35 -14.68
CA PRO A 98 -19.50 4.17 -15.63
C PRO A 98 -20.86 4.57 -15.04
N THR A 99 -21.07 4.30 -13.74
CA THR A 99 -22.35 4.60 -13.06
C THR A 99 -22.46 6.10 -12.77
N VAL A 100 -21.36 6.74 -12.36
CA VAL A 100 -21.26 8.18 -12.14
C VAL A 100 -21.56 8.96 -13.42
N ASN A 101 -21.04 8.50 -14.56
CA ASN A 101 -21.30 9.13 -15.85
C ASN A 101 -22.77 9.04 -16.31
N GLN A 102 -23.57 8.15 -15.71
CA GLN A 102 -25.00 8.04 -15.97
C GLN A 102 -25.85 8.88 -15.01
N ILE A 103 -25.26 9.45 -13.96
CA ILE A 103 -25.97 10.33 -13.04
C ILE A 103 -26.16 11.68 -13.72
N ASP A 104 -27.41 12.13 -13.78
CA ASP A 104 -27.74 13.47 -14.24
C ASP A 104 -27.19 14.52 -13.24
N GLN A 105 -26.07 15.14 -13.63
CA GLN A 105 -25.40 16.18 -12.86
C GLN A 105 -26.20 17.48 -12.76
N SER A 106 -27.30 17.63 -13.52
CA SER A 106 -28.23 18.75 -13.33
C SER A 106 -29.15 18.56 -12.13
N SER A 107 -29.38 17.30 -11.74
CA SER A 107 -30.24 16.92 -10.61
C SER A 107 -29.44 16.59 -9.35
N CYS A 108 -28.20 16.09 -9.48
CA CYS A 108 -27.30 15.76 -8.37
C CYS A 108 -26.06 16.66 -8.38
N ASP A 109 -25.74 17.29 -7.25
CA ASP A 109 -24.51 18.08 -7.19
C ASP A 109 -23.26 17.20 -7.25
N ALA A 110 -22.25 17.68 -7.98
CA ALA A 110 -21.02 16.93 -8.21
C ALA A 110 -20.26 16.57 -6.91
N ASN A 111 -20.39 17.38 -5.85
CA ASN A 111 -19.72 17.11 -4.58
C ASN A 111 -20.41 15.95 -3.83
N THR A 112 -21.73 15.85 -3.87
CA THR A 112 -22.47 14.70 -3.33
C THR A 112 -22.15 13.42 -4.09
N VAL A 113 -22.04 13.48 -5.42
CA VAL A 113 -21.63 12.31 -6.22
C VAL A 113 -20.22 11.87 -5.87
N SER A 114 -19.24 12.78 -5.89
CA SER A 114 -17.84 12.46 -5.58
C SER A 114 -17.67 11.90 -4.16
N SER A 115 -18.30 12.52 -3.17
CA SER A 115 -18.22 12.04 -1.78
C SER A 115 -18.94 10.71 -1.54
N SER A 116 -19.97 10.41 -2.35
CA SER A 116 -20.67 9.12 -2.28
C SER A 116 -19.88 8.00 -2.95
N VAL A 117 -19.15 8.31 -4.02
CA VAL A 117 -18.18 7.39 -4.64
C VAL A 117 -17.07 7.05 -3.66
N GLU A 118 -16.46 8.05 -3.02
CA GLU A 118 -15.39 7.83 -2.03
C GLU A 118 -15.86 6.95 -0.87
N LYS A 119 -17.03 7.25 -0.29
CA LYS A 119 -17.63 6.43 0.79
C LYS A 119 -18.00 5.02 0.32
N ALA A 120 -18.45 4.87 -0.92
CA ALA A 120 -18.77 3.57 -1.49
C ALA A 120 -17.51 2.73 -1.74
N THR A 121 -16.41 3.35 -2.19
CA THR A 121 -15.10 2.72 -2.35
C THR A 121 -14.61 2.17 -1.00
N THR A 122 -14.56 3.00 0.04
CA THR A 122 -14.13 2.56 1.38
C THR A 122 -15.05 1.48 1.98
N SER A 123 -16.34 1.49 1.64
CA SER A 123 -17.30 0.48 2.10
C SER A 123 -17.11 -0.88 1.42
N LEU A 124 -16.80 -0.88 0.12
CA LEU A 124 -16.52 -2.10 -0.65
C LEU A 124 -15.16 -2.70 -0.32
N GLU A 125 -14.14 -1.87 -0.01
CA GLU A 125 -12.86 -2.33 0.51
C GLU A 125 -13.03 -3.13 1.81
N LYS A 126 -13.91 -2.67 2.70
CA LYS A 126 -14.23 -3.37 3.96
C LYS A 126 -15.13 -4.58 3.76
N ASN A 127 -15.93 -4.63 2.69
CA ASN A 127 -16.91 -5.68 2.43
C ASN A 127 -17.09 -5.96 0.92
N SER A 128 -16.12 -6.68 0.33
CA SER A 128 -16.07 -6.97 -1.12
C SER A 128 -17.24 -7.81 -1.67
N LYS A 129 -18.05 -8.45 -0.81
CA LYS A 129 -19.20 -9.28 -1.24
C LYS A 129 -20.45 -8.47 -1.65
N GLN A 130 -20.46 -7.16 -1.46
CA GLN A 130 -21.62 -6.33 -1.77
C GLN A 130 -21.64 -5.92 -3.24
N ASN A 131 -22.83 -5.77 -3.83
CA ASN A 131 -22.96 -5.23 -5.19
C ASN A 131 -22.47 -3.77 -5.19
N PRO A 132 -21.51 -3.39 -6.05
CA PRO A 132 -20.96 -2.03 -6.05
C PRO A 132 -22.00 -0.95 -6.30
N GLN A 133 -22.87 -1.16 -7.29
CA GLN A 133 -23.92 -0.18 -7.65
C GLN A 133 -24.88 0.05 -6.49
N SER A 134 -25.27 -0.99 -5.76
CA SER A 134 -26.18 -0.85 -4.63
C SER A 134 -25.56 -0.09 -3.46
N VAL A 135 -24.25 -0.26 -3.21
CA VAL A 135 -23.51 0.51 -2.21
C VAL A 135 -23.42 1.98 -2.62
N LEU A 136 -23.08 2.25 -3.89
CA LEU A 136 -23.03 3.62 -4.42
C LEU A 136 -24.39 4.32 -4.32
N PHE A 137 -25.48 3.67 -4.74
CA PHE A 137 -26.82 4.25 -4.64
C PHE A 137 -27.25 4.48 -3.19
N LYS A 138 -26.88 3.59 -2.27
CA LYS A 138 -27.17 3.76 -0.85
C LYS A 138 -26.45 4.97 -0.27
N GLU A 139 -25.17 5.18 -0.63
CA GLU A 139 -24.41 6.35 -0.17
C GLU A 139 -24.89 7.64 -0.84
N LEU A 140 -25.24 7.60 -2.13
CA LEU A 140 -25.87 8.72 -2.82
C LEU A 140 -27.16 9.14 -2.14
N LEU A 141 -28.09 8.22 -1.89
CA LEU A 141 -29.38 8.52 -1.26
C LEU A 141 -29.22 9.05 0.18
N LYS A 142 -28.20 8.64 0.92
CA LYS A 142 -27.90 9.18 2.26
C LYS A 142 -27.40 10.62 2.22
N ASN A 143 -26.58 10.95 1.22
CA ASN A 143 -25.93 12.26 1.12
C ASN A 143 -26.77 13.25 0.28
N TRP A 144 -27.72 12.74 -0.51
CA TRP A 144 -28.59 13.53 -1.35
C TRP A 144 -29.53 14.42 -0.52
N LYS A 145 -29.36 15.74 -0.64
CA LYS A 145 -30.30 16.74 -0.14
C LYS A 145 -30.88 17.48 -1.34
N PRO A 146 -32.08 17.08 -1.84
CA PRO A 146 -32.67 17.79 -2.96
C PRO A 146 -33.04 19.19 -2.47
N ASP A 147 -32.43 20.22 -3.05
CA ASP A 147 -32.78 21.59 -2.72
C ASP A 147 -34.23 21.83 -3.22
N LYS A 148 -35.12 22.25 -2.32
CA LYS A 148 -36.56 22.47 -2.60
C LYS A 148 -36.85 23.62 -3.58
N LYS A 149 -35.87 24.09 -4.36
CA LYS A 149 -35.96 25.28 -5.23
C LYS A 149 -36.00 24.95 -6.72
N ALA A 150 -36.30 23.72 -7.11
CA ALA A 150 -36.55 23.35 -8.50
C ALA A 150 -38.06 23.27 -8.85
N GLU A 151 -38.91 24.01 -8.13
CA GLU A 151 -40.29 24.28 -8.55
C GLU A 151 -40.49 25.79 -8.63
N THR A 152 -40.15 26.36 -9.79
CA THR A 152 -40.88 27.53 -10.31
C THR A 152 -41.19 27.25 -11.77
N HIS A 153 -42.49 27.21 -12.02
CA HIS A 153 -43.20 27.03 -13.30
C HIS A 153 -42.57 27.71 -14.51
#